data_AF-A0A395HTX1-F1
#
_entry.id   AF-A0A395HTX1-F1
#
_cell.length_a   1.000
_cell.length_b   1.000
_cell.length_c   1.000
_cell.angle_alpha   90.00
_cell.angle_beta   90.00
_cell.angle_gamma   90.00
#
_symmetry.space_group_name_H-M   'P 1'
#
loop_
_entity.id
_entity.type
_entity.pdbx_description
1 polymer ?
#
loop_
_entity_poly.entity_id
_entity_poly.type
_entity_poly.pdbx_seq_one_letter_code
_entity_poly.pdbx_strand_id
1 'polypeptide(L)'
;MSKPTPIHFFDIKSILSGPARAWSPNTIKTRMVLNYKQLPYTQTFISYPDIAPLLSHMGVAPQAEGRTYTLPAIHHPASLPPADSPSSGTTLMDSLAIATHLDAAFPTPSIFPSGDASYALALAVSKLMGAVWTHAVPLIVPRVADFLDPRGREYFIKTRSAQFGMPLSEVRPRDDREVERLVAAMKREMTVIVMMLRGRRGTKERSGPFFEGATPGYADFLVVAVLAWFERADRSIWAEMLGLGDGEVKALWEACLPWVEGQGEEMSDEEWVIPR
;
A
#
# COMPACT_ATOMS: atom_id res chain seq x y z
N MET A 1 22.28 28.89 3.47
CA MET A 1 21.17 28.20 4.19
C MET A 1 21.03 26.83 3.55
N SER A 2 21.23 25.74 4.30
CA SER A 2 21.03 24.39 3.75
C SER A 2 19.57 24.24 3.34
N LYS A 3 19.29 23.68 2.16
CA LYS A 3 17.93 23.29 1.80
C LYS A 3 17.41 22.35 2.91
N PRO A 4 16.18 22.53 3.40
CA PRO A 4 15.60 21.58 4.35
C PRO A 4 15.58 20.20 3.71
N THR A 5 16.05 19.19 4.44
CA THR A 5 16.04 17.80 3.97
C THR A 5 14.59 17.37 3.76
N PRO A 6 14.19 16.92 2.56
CA PRO A 6 12.82 16.48 2.31
C PRO A 6 12.52 15.19 3.09
N ILE A 7 11.25 14.80 3.13
CA ILE A 7 10.85 13.48 3.61
C ILE A 7 11.53 12.44 2.70
N HIS A 8 12.13 11.41 3.29
CA HIS A 8 12.62 10.25 2.56
C HIS A 8 11.66 9.08 2.74
N PHE A 9 11.32 8.40 1.65
CA PHE A 9 10.39 7.29 1.61
C PHE A 9 11.08 5.98 1.22
N PHE A 10 10.96 4.97 2.07
CA PHE A 10 11.48 3.63 1.81
C PHE A 10 10.39 2.72 1.22
N ASP A 11 10.61 2.30 -0.02
CA ASP A 11 9.75 1.36 -0.77
C ASP A 11 10.48 0.01 -1.00
N ILE A 12 9.79 -0.99 -1.54
CA ILE A 12 10.34 -2.34 -1.74
C ILE A 12 10.82 -2.53 -3.17
N LYS A 13 12.08 -2.93 -3.32
CA LYS A 13 12.72 -3.17 -4.62
C LYS A 13 12.00 -4.25 -5.44
N SER A 14 11.88 -3.98 -6.73
CA SER A 14 11.39 -4.90 -7.76
C SER A 14 12.19 -4.70 -9.04
N ILE A 15 12.06 -5.63 -9.99
CA ILE A 15 12.64 -5.53 -11.34
C ILE A 15 11.65 -4.95 -12.36
N LEU A 16 10.47 -4.49 -11.91
CA LEU A 16 9.51 -3.81 -12.78
C LEU A 16 10.09 -2.47 -13.27
N SER A 17 9.48 -1.88 -14.29
CA SER A 17 9.95 -0.62 -14.88
C SER A 17 8.95 0.53 -14.66
N GLY A 18 9.46 1.75 -14.73
CA GLY A 18 8.66 2.96 -14.58
C GLY A 18 7.89 3.01 -13.25
N PRO A 19 6.69 3.61 -13.24
CA PRO A 19 5.87 3.68 -12.02
C PRO A 19 5.46 2.33 -11.43
N ALA A 20 5.46 1.26 -12.23
CA ALA A 20 5.11 -0.09 -11.77
C ALA A 20 6.15 -0.67 -10.79
N ARG A 21 7.34 -0.06 -10.69
CA ARG A 21 8.36 -0.38 -9.67
C ARG A 21 7.81 -0.38 -8.26
N ALA A 22 6.91 0.55 -7.95
CA ALA A 22 6.18 0.57 -6.70
C ALA A 22 5.02 -0.41 -6.79
N TRP A 23 5.10 -1.52 -6.05
CA TRP A 23 4.17 -2.65 -6.22
C TRP A 23 3.48 -3.12 -4.96
N SER A 24 4.08 -2.84 -3.79
CA SER A 24 3.54 -3.35 -2.54
C SER A 24 2.29 -2.56 -2.17
N PRO A 25 1.17 -3.23 -1.86
CA PRO A 25 -0.06 -2.54 -1.49
C PRO A 25 0.08 -1.77 -0.19
N ASN A 26 1.07 -2.09 0.66
CA ASN A 26 1.33 -1.31 1.86
C ASN A 26 2.12 -0.05 1.56
N THR A 27 3.13 -0.12 0.67
CA THR A 27 3.97 1.05 0.36
C THR A 27 3.25 2.03 -0.56
N ILE A 28 2.41 1.54 -1.47
CA ILE A 28 1.58 2.37 -2.35
C ILE A 28 0.66 3.29 -1.53
N LYS A 29 0.13 2.86 -0.37
CA LYS A 29 -0.66 3.74 0.52
C LYS A 29 0.12 5.01 0.90
N THR A 30 1.35 4.86 1.38
CA THR A 30 2.21 5.99 1.75
C THR A 30 2.59 6.84 0.54
N ARG A 31 2.92 6.22 -0.60
CA ARG A 31 3.17 6.92 -1.86
C ARG A 31 1.98 7.79 -2.27
N MET A 32 0.77 7.25 -2.23
CA MET A 32 -0.45 7.98 -2.54
C MET A 32 -0.68 9.16 -1.59
N VAL A 33 -0.43 8.99 -0.29
CA VAL A 33 -0.49 10.09 0.69
C VAL A 33 0.49 11.20 0.34
N LEU A 34 1.77 10.87 0.10
CA LEU A 34 2.79 11.85 -0.27
C LEU A 34 2.42 12.62 -1.55
N ASN A 35 1.98 11.88 -2.58
CA ASN A 35 1.60 12.45 -3.88
C ASN A 35 0.33 13.30 -3.82
N TYR A 36 -0.70 12.84 -3.11
CA TYR A 36 -1.96 13.58 -2.96
C TYR A 36 -1.75 14.90 -2.20
N LYS A 37 -0.95 14.85 -1.13
CA LYS A 37 -0.59 16.03 -0.33
C LYS A 37 0.45 16.93 -1.01
N GLN A 38 0.95 16.54 -2.19
CA GLN A 38 1.97 17.25 -2.97
C GLN A 38 3.25 17.53 -2.16
N LEU A 39 3.61 16.60 -1.26
CA LEU A 39 4.80 16.74 -0.46
C LEU A 39 6.02 16.36 -1.31
N PRO A 40 7.08 17.19 -1.36
CA PRO A 40 8.33 16.79 -2.00
C PRO A 40 9.00 15.72 -1.15
N TYR A 41 9.36 14.59 -1.77
CA TYR A 41 10.05 13.49 -1.12
C TYR A 41 11.12 12.89 -2.00
N THR A 42 12.15 12.36 -1.34
CA THR A 42 13.08 11.41 -1.97
C THR A 42 12.62 9.99 -1.68
N GLN A 43 13.07 9.03 -2.48
CA GLN A 43 12.70 7.63 -2.31
C GLN A 43 13.86 6.68 -2.58
N THR A 44 13.89 5.58 -1.85
CA THR A 44 14.81 4.46 -2.09
C THR A 44 14.04 3.14 -2.08
N PHE A 45 14.40 2.26 -3.01
CA PHE A 45 13.84 0.92 -3.12
C PHE A 45 14.76 -0.10 -2.46
N ILE A 46 14.33 -0.64 -1.32
CA ILE A 46 15.11 -1.56 -0.48
C ILE A 46 14.76 -3.01 -0.82
N SER A 47 15.77 -3.85 -1.02
CA SER A 47 15.56 -5.30 -1.20
C SER A 47 15.05 -5.94 0.10
N TYR A 48 14.16 -6.92 0.00
CA TYR A 48 13.54 -7.58 1.15
C TYR A 48 14.48 -7.98 2.32
N PRO A 49 15.64 -8.64 2.09
CA PRO A 49 16.53 -9.03 3.19
C PRO A 49 17.15 -7.84 3.93
N ASP A 50 17.17 -6.66 3.32
CA ASP A 50 17.81 -5.46 3.87
C ASP A 50 16.86 -4.60 4.71
N ILE A 51 15.54 -4.87 4.67
CA ILE A 51 14.52 -4.08 5.38
C ILE A 51 14.73 -4.13 6.89
N ALA A 52 14.87 -5.33 7.47
CA ALA A 52 14.99 -5.48 8.92
C ALA A 52 16.30 -4.89 9.47
N PRO A 53 17.48 -5.18 8.87
CA PRO A 53 18.72 -4.54 9.31
C PRO A 53 18.69 -3.02 9.19
N LEU A 54 18.15 -2.47 8.08
CA LEU A 54 18.03 -1.03 7.88
C LEU A 54 17.17 -0.39 8.98
N LEU A 55 15.93 -0.85 9.17
CA LEU A 55 15.01 -0.21 10.12
C LEU A 55 15.48 -0.36 11.57
N SER A 56 16.07 -1.50 11.92
CA SER A 56 16.67 -1.69 13.24
C SER A 56 17.87 -0.75 13.45
N HIS A 57 18.72 -0.55 12.44
CA HIS A 57 19.87 0.36 12.52
C HIS A 57 19.44 1.83 12.66
N MET A 58 18.33 2.19 12.02
CA MET A 58 17.72 3.52 12.11
C MET A 58 16.94 3.75 13.42
N GLY A 59 16.97 2.80 14.36
CA GLY A 59 16.32 2.92 15.67
C GLY A 59 14.80 2.82 15.63
N VAL A 60 14.23 2.27 14.56
CA VAL A 60 12.77 2.01 14.49
C VAL A 60 12.42 0.92 15.49
N ALA A 61 11.34 1.13 16.24
CA ALA A 61 10.86 0.12 17.19
C ALA A 61 10.29 -1.10 16.43
N PRO A 62 10.56 -2.33 16.91
CA PRO A 62 9.96 -3.53 16.34
C PRO A 62 8.44 -3.55 16.50
N GLN A 63 7.71 -4.05 15.51
CA GLN A 63 6.29 -4.36 15.65
C GLN A 63 6.07 -5.44 16.71
N ALA A 64 5.04 -5.25 17.55
CA ALA A 64 4.68 -6.19 18.60
C ALA A 64 4.09 -7.50 18.05
N GLU A 65 3.37 -7.43 16.93
CA GLU A 65 2.70 -8.56 16.29
C GLU A 65 3.12 -8.69 14.82
N GLY A 66 3.11 -9.92 14.31
CA GLY A 66 3.43 -10.18 12.90
C GLY A 66 4.92 -10.05 12.59
N ARG A 67 5.26 -9.39 11.48
CA ARG A 67 6.66 -9.20 11.07
C ARG A 67 7.25 -7.97 11.75
N THR A 68 8.37 -8.16 12.42
CA THR A 68 9.05 -7.16 13.24
C THR A 68 9.34 -5.86 12.50
N TYR A 69 9.83 -5.94 11.25
CA TYR A 69 10.19 -4.80 10.41
C TYR A 69 9.62 -4.98 9.00
N THR A 70 8.96 -3.95 8.50
CA THR A 70 8.27 -3.94 7.21
C THR A 70 8.34 -2.56 6.56
N LEU A 71 8.12 -2.49 5.25
CA LEU A 71 7.88 -1.23 4.56
C LEU A 71 6.37 -1.08 4.27
N PRO A 72 5.84 0.16 4.28
CA PRO A 72 6.56 1.43 4.19
C PRO A 72 7.20 1.90 5.48
N ALA A 73 8.27 2.68 5.32
CA ALA A 73 8.80 3.57 6.34
C ALA A 73 9.13 4.92 5.70
N ILE A 74 9.10 5.99 6.50
CA ILE A 74 9.63 7.30 6.11
C ILE A 74 10.69 7.75 7.11
N HIS A 75 11.64 8.53 6.64
CA HIS A 75 12.52 9.35 7.47
C HIS A 75 12.21 10.82 7.20
N HIS A 76 11.79 11.55 8.22
CA HIS A 76 11.38 12.95 8.07
C HIS A 76 12.37 13.90 8.75
N PRO A 77 12.49 15.15 8.28
CA PRO A 77 13.35 16.13 8.95
C PRO A 77 12.91 16.38 10.40
N ALA A 78 13.88 16.68 11.26
CA ALA A 78 13.67 16.98 12.69
C ALA A 78 12.84 18.27 12.94
N SER A 79 12.60 19.07 11.90
CA SER A 79 11.69 20.21 11.95
C SER A 79 10.21 19.79 11.99
N LEU A 80 9.88 18.56 11.60
CA LEU A 80 8.53 18.03 11.78
C LEU A 80 8.36 17.55 13.22
N PRO A 81 7.15 17.72 13.81
CA PRO A 81 6.90 17.23 15.16
C PRO A 81 7.18 15.72 15.23
N PRO A 82 7.65 15.19 16.37
CA PRO A 82 7.74 13.75 16.55
C PRO A 82 6.38 13.10 16.26
N ALA A 83 6.38 11.96 15.58
CA ALA A 83 5.18 11.15 15.50
C ALA A 83 4.79 10.66 16.90
N ASP A 84 3.48 10.56 17.18
CA ASP A 84 2.96 9.86 18.36
C ASP A 84 3.16 8.34 18.19
N SER A 85 4.43 7.92 18.19
CA SER A 85 4.90 6.56 17.98
C SER A 85 5.91 6.22 19.08
N PRO A 86 5.97 4.96 19.54
CA PRO A 86 7.03 4.49 20.44
C PRO A 86 8.44 4.60 19.82
N SER A 87 8.54 4.88 18.53
CA SER A 87 9.79 5.17 17.82
C SER A 87 10.28 6.57 18.21
N SER A 88 11.29 6.67 19.06
CA SER A 88 11.83 7.92 19.60
C SER A 88 12.71 8.72 18.62
N GLY A 89 12.42 8.66 17.32
CA GLY A 89 13.26 9.22 16.26
C GLY A 89 12.48 9.80 15.08
N THR A 90 13.22 10.21 14.06
CA THR A 90 12.70 10.79 12.81
C THR A 90 12.29 9.74 11.77
N THR A 91 12.41 8.45 12.10
CA THR A 91 12.03 7.35 11.22
C THR A 91 10.77 6.68 11.74
N LEU A 92 9.74 6.62 10.89
CA LEU A 92 8.43 6.06 11.22
C LEU A 92 8.07 4.95 10.22
N MET A 93 7.65 3.81 10.75
CA MET A 93 7.11 2.66 10.01
C MET A 93 5.60 2.56 10.25
N ASP A 94 4.90 1.79 9.43
CA ASP A 94 3.44 1.57 9.39
C ASP A 94 2.69 2.60 8.55
N SER A 95 1.97 2.12 7.53
CA SER A 95 1.30 3.00 6.57
C SER A 95 0.24 3.90 7.20
N LEU A 96 -0.50 3.45 8.21
CA LEU A 96 -1.55 4.25 8.85
C LEU A 96 -0.92 5.26 9.82
N ALA A 97 0.09 4.84 10.60
CA ALA A 97 0.84 5.74 11.47
C ALA A 97 1.49 6.87 10.65
N ILE A 98 2.11 6.53 9.52
CA ILE A 98 2.68 7.50 8.56
C ILE A 98 1.59 8.42 8.01
N ALA A 99 0.46 7.87 7.57
CA ALA A 99 -0.64 8.66 7.03
C ALA A 99 -1.17 9.68 8.04
N THR A 100 -1.46 9.26 9.27
CA THR A 100 -1.94 10.14 10.35
C THR A 100 -0.88 11.18 10.74
N HIS A 101 0.38 10.79 10.84
CA HIS A 101 1.47 11.72 11.15
C HIS A 101 1.61 12.81 10.08
N LEU A 102 1.62 12.44 8.80
CA LEU A 102 1.71 13.39 7.70
C LEU A 102 0.45 14.26 7.59
N ASP A 103 -0.73 13.74 7.91
CA ASP A 103 -1.94 14.56 7.90
C ASP A 103 -1.94 15.61 9.01
N ALA A 104 -1.48 15.26 10.21
CA ALA A 104 -1.32 16.19 11.31
C ALA A 104 -0.23 17.25 11.03
N ALA A 105 0.90 16.83 10.46
CA ALA A 105 2.02 17.72 10.14
C ALA A 105 1.72 18.66 8.96
N PHE A 106 0.87 18.22 8.02
CA PHE A 106 0.48 18.98 6.84
C PHE A 106 -1.04 18.95 6.65
N PRO A 107 -1.81 19.79 7.36
CA PRO A 107 -3.27 19.65 7.43
C PRO A 107 -4.04 19.94 6.13
N THR A 108 -3.38 20.37 5.05
CA THR A 108 -4.04 20.72 3.78
C THR A 108 -3.21 20.26 2.57
N PRO A 109 -3.81 19.51 1.62
CA PRO A 109 -5.13 18.88 1.69
C PRO A 109 -5.13 17.73 2.72
N SER A 110 -6.25 17.51 3.43
CA SER A 110 -6.34 16.39 4.39
C SER A 110 -6.71 15.08 3.68
N ILE A 111 -6.12 13.97 4.11
CA ILE A 111 -6.53 12.61 3.72
C ILE A 111 -7.70 12.07 4.57
N PHE A 112 -8.14 12.84 5.57
CA PHE A 112 -9.31 12.59 6.40
C PHE A 112 -10.25 13.80 6.32
N PRO A 113 -10.87 14.07 5.15
CA PRO A 113 -11.59 15.31 4.88
C PRO A 113 -12.78 15.58 5.83
N SER A 114 -13.35 14.54 6.43
CA SER A 114 -14.40 14.60 7.45
C SER A 114 -13.89 14.21 8.84
N GLY A 115 -12.59 14.35 9.11
CA GLY A 115 -11.95 14.08 10.40
C GLY A 115 -12.17 12.64 10.87
N ASP A 116 -12.65 12.46 12.10
CA ASP A 116 -12.86 11.15 12.71
C ASP A 116 -13.82 10.24 11.93
N ALA A 117 -14.77 10.81 11.18
CA ALA A 117 -15.66 10.02 10.33
C ALA A 117 -14.88 9.37 9.16
N SER A 118 -13.96 10.12 8.54
CA SER A 118 -13.06 9.59 7.50
C SER A 118 -12.10 8.55 8.08
N TYR A 119 -11.61 8.78 9.30
CA TYR A 119 -10.74 7.82 9.99
C TYR A 119 -11.49 6.51 10.30
N ALA A 120 -12.70 6.59 10.85
CA ALA A 120 -13.55 5.41 11.09
C ALA A 120 -13.90 4.68 9.78
N LEU A 121 -14.16 5.42 8.71
CA LEU A 121 -14.36 4.86 7.37
C LEU A 121 -13.10 4.11 6.88
N ALA A 122 -11.91 4.68 7.06
CA ALA A 122 -10.66 4.02 6.68
C ALA A 122 -10.45 2.71 7.47
N LEU A 123 -10.78 2.67 8.76
CA LEU A 123 -10.73 1.43 9.55
C LEU A 123 -11.72 0.38 9.02
N ALA A 124 -12.96 0.79 8.72
CA ALA A 124 -13.97 -0.11 8.16
C ALA A 124 -13.55 -0.66 6.79
N VAL A 125 -13.06 0.20 5.88
CA VAL A 125 -12.57 -0.21 4.56
C VAL A 125 -11.34 -1.10 4.68
N SER A 126 -10.41 -0.81 5.60
CA SER A 126 -9.27 -1.68 5.90
C SER A 126 -9.73 -3.10 6.28
N LYS A 127 -10.72 -3.20 7.17
CA LYS A 127 -11.29 -4.49 7.59
C LYS A 127 -11.94 -5.25 6.42
N LEU A 128 -12.73 -4.56 5.59
CA LEU A 128 -13.37 -5.15 4.41
C LEU A 128 -12.34 -5.63 3.38
N MET A 129 -11.32 -4.82 3.10
CA MET A 129 -10.23 -5.21 2.21
C MET A 129 -9.40 -6.36 2.78
N GLY A 130 -9.33 -6.53 4.11
CA GLY A 130 -8.74 -7.70 4.75
C GLY A 130 -9.47 -9.02 4.41
N ALA A 131 -10.79 -8.97 4.19
CA ALA A 131 -11.55 -10.14 3.74
C ALA A 131 -11.21 -10.49 2.28
N VAL A 132 -11.13 -9.49 1.40
CA VAL A 132 -10.66 -9.66 0.01
C VAL A 132 -9.23 -10.23 -0.02
N TRP A 133 -8.35 -9.67 0.82
CA TRP A 133 -6.96 -10.08 0.95
C TRP A 133 -6.82 -11.57 1.27
N THR A 134 -7.65 -12.08 2.18
CA THR A 134 -7.62 -13.49 2.61
C THR A 134 -7.76 -14.45 1.42
N HIS A 135 -8.62 -14.12 0.46
CA HIS A 135 -8.82 -14.93 -0.75
C HIS A 135 -7.79 -14.64 -1.85
N ALA A 136 -7.26 -13.42 -1.90
CA ALA A 136 -6.25 -13.02 -2.87
C ALA A 136 -4.85 -13.60 -2.58
N VAL A 137 -4.51 -13.81 -1.31
CA VAL A 137 -3.19 -14.29 -0.86
C VAL A 137 -2.68 -15.52 -1.64
N PRO A 138 -3.42 -16.65 -1.72
CA PRO A 138 -2.95 -17.83 -2.44
C PRO A 138 -2.79 -17.61 -3.95
N LEU A 139 -3.50 -16.64 -4.53
CA LEU A 139 -3.41 -16.33 -5.95
C LEU A 139 -2.25 -15.38 -6.26
N ILE A 140 -2.08 -14.33 -5.47
CA ILE A 140 -1.22 -13.19 -5.77
C ILE A 140 0.18 -13.36 -5.18
N VAL A 141 0.30 -13.81 -3.92
CA VAL A 141 1.60 -13.86 -3.22
C VAL A 141 2.65 -14.71 -3.95
N PRO A 142 2.33 -15.90 -4.51
CA PRO A 142 3.32 -16.69 -5.24
C PRO A 142 3.91 -15.96 -6.44
N ARG A 143 3.10 -15.15 -7.14
CA ARG A 143 3.53 -14.38 -8.32
C ARG A 143 4.43 -13.19 -7.98
N VAL A 144 4.44 -12.74 -6.72
CA VAL A 144 5.32 -11.64 -6.29
C VAL A 144 6.79 -11.98 -6.54
N ALA A 145 7.18 -13.25 -6.34
CA ALA A 145 8.55 -13.70 -6.54
C ALA A 145 9.06 -13.51 -7.98
N ASP A 146 8.18 -13.38 -8.96
CA ASP A 146 8.54 -13.26 -10.38
C ASP A 146 9.10 -11.89 -10.75
N PHE A 147 8.85 -10.88 -9.93
CA PHE A 147 9.28 -9.50 -10.18
C PHE A 147 10.10 -8.88 -9.05
N LEU A 148 10.63 -9.69 -8.12
CA LEU A 148 11.61 -9.22 -7.14
C LEU A 148 13.03 -9.26 -7.71
N ASP A 149 13.91 -8.44 -7.13
CA ASP A 149 15.35 -8.58 -7.37
C ASP A 149 15.85 -9.96 -6.88
N PRO A 150 17.00 -10.48 -7.38
CA PRO A 150 17.44 -11.84 -7.06
C PRO A 150 17.53 -12.15 -5.55
N ARG A 151 18.07 -11.23 -4.74
CA ARG A 151 18.19 -11.40 -3.28
C ARG A 151 16.82 -11.34 -2.62
N GLY A 152 16.01 -10.37 -3.03
CA GLY A 152 14.63 -10.24 -2.58
C GLY A 152 13.79 -11.48 -2.88
N ARG A 153 13.94 -12.07 -4.07
CA ARG A 153 13.26 -13.29 -4.51
C ARG A 153 13.62 -14.50 -3.64
N GLU A 154 14.91 -14.73 -3.39
CA GLU A 154 15.36 -15.83 -2.54
C GLU A 154 14.81 -15.70 -1.12
N TYR A 155 14.95 -14.52 -0.51
CA TYR A 155 14.39 -14.23 0.81
C TYR A 155 12.88 -14.44 0.85
N PHE A 156 12.17 -13.94 -0.17
CA PHE A 156 10.71 -14.02 -0.25
C PHE A 156 10.23 -15.47 -0.38
N ILE A 157 10.84 -16.28 -1.26
CA ILE A 157 10.51 -17.70 -1.38
C ILE A 157 10.72 -18.41 -0.04
N LYS A 158 11.90 -18.26 0.58
CA LYS A 158 12.23 -18.89 1.86
C LYS A 158 11.21 -18.54 2.95
N THR A 159 10.96 -17.24 3.15
CA THR A 159 10.09 -16.77 4.24
C THR A 159 8.62 -17.07 4.00
N ARG A 160 8.12 -16.98 2.76
CA ARG A 160 6.71 -17.27 2.46
C ARG A 160 6.46 -18.78 2.43
N SER A 161 7.40 -19.60 1.97
CA SER A 161 7.28 -21.05 2.09
C SER A 161 7.17 -21.51 3.54
N ALA A 162 8.00 -20.96 4.43
CA ALA A 162 7.88 -21.22 5.86
C ALA A 162 6.52 -20.77 6.41
N GLN A 163 6.04 -19.59 6.01
CA GLN A 163 4.74 -19.07 6.43
C GLN A 163 3.55 -19.92 5.95
N PHE A 164 3.59 -20.45 4.73
CA PHE A 164 2.53 -21.30 4.19
C PHE A 164 2.67 -22.78 4.58
N GLY A 165 3.82 -23.20 5.10
CA GLY A 165 4.10 -24.60 5.41
C GLY A 165 4.32 -25.49 4.18
N MET A 166 4.58 -24.90 3.00
CA MET A 166 4.80 -25.61 1.73
C MET A 166 5.64 -24.79 0.74
N PRO A 167 6.20 -25.40 -0.32
CA PRO A 167 6.92 -24.66 -1.37
C PRO A 167 6.05 -23.53 -1.96
N LEU A 168 6.62 -22.33 -2.14
CA LEU A 168 5.84 -21.17 -2.62
C LEU A 168 5.24 -21.42 -4.01
N SER A 169 5.93 -22.22 -4.83
CA SER A 169 5.48 -22.70 -6.14
C SER A 169 4.25 -23.60 -6.10
N GLU A 170 3.88 -24.13 -4.93
CA GLU A 170 2.73 -25.02 -4.72
C GLU A 170 1.55 -24.32 -4.06
N VAL A 171 1.74 -23.10 -3.55
CA VAL A 171 0.68 -22.33 -2.85
C VAL A 171 -0.45 -21.93 -3.79
N ARG A 172 -0.13 -21.57 -5.05
CA ARG A 172 -1.18 -21.19 -6.02
C ARG A 172 -1.92 -22.45 -6.49
N PRO A 173 -3.26 -22.51 -6.37
CA PRO A 173 -4.04 -23.63 -6.87
C PRO A 173 -3.80 -23.86 -8.37
N ARG A 174 -3.69 -25.14 -8.75
CA ARG A 174 -3.56 -25.58 -10.15
C ARG A 174 -4.89 -25.96 -10.80
N ASP A 175 -5.92 -26.19 -9.99
CA ASP A 175 -7.28 -26.46 -10.45
C ASP A 175 -7.99 -25.13 -10.74
N ASP A 176 -8.40 -24.93 -11.99
CA ASP A 176 -9.11 -23.73 -12.44
C ASP A 176 -10.39 -23.50 -11.63
N ARG A 177 -11.08 -24.57 -11.17
CA ARG A 177 -12.28 -24.44 -10.34
C ARG A 177 -12.00 -23.81 -8.99
N GLU A 178 -10.85 -24.12 -8.39
CA GLU A 178 -10.45 -23.52 -7.11
C GLU A 178 -10.03 -22.05 -7.31
N VAL A 179 -9.35 -21.74 -8.41
CA VAL A 179 -9.04 -20.35 -8.79
C VAL A 179 -10.34 -19.55 -8.96
N GLU A 180 -11.30 -20.06 -9.72
CA GLU A 180 -12.62 -19.44 -9.92
C GLU A 180 -13.35 -19.25 -8.60
N ARG A 181 -13.32 -20.24 -7.70
CA ARG A 181 -13.94 -20.15 -6.37
C ARG A 181 -13.33 -19.02 -5.53
N LEU A 182 -12.00 -18.90 -5.51
CA LEU A 182 -11.29 -17.85 -4.79
C LEU A 182 -11.59 -16.47 -5.37
N VAL A 183 -11.57 -16.33 -6.70
CA VAL A 183 -11.95 -15.08 -7.39
C VAL A 183 -13.41 -14.72 -7.08
N ALA A 184 -14.33 -15.69 -7.13
CA ALA A 184 -15.73 -15.46 -6.77
C ALA A 184 -15.88 -15.02 -5.30
N ALA A 185 -15.05 -15.54 -4.39
CA ALA A 185 -15.02 -15.09 -3.00
C ALA A 185 -14.53 -13.63 -2.88
N MET A 186 -13.44 -13.28 -3.57
CA MET A 186 -12.97 -11.88 -3.65
C MET A 186 -14.07 -10.94 -4.16
N LYS A 187 -14.79 -11.32 -5.22
CA LYS A 187 -15.92 -10.53 -5.77
C LYS A 187 -17.06 -10.35 -4.77
N ARG A 188 -17.38 -11.39 -3.99
CA ARG A 188 -18.39 -11.30 -2.93
C ARG A 188 -17.97 -10.31 -1.85
N GLU A 189 -16.74 -10.39 -1.36
CA GLU A 189 -16.23 -9.45 -0.34
C GLU A 189 -16.20 -7.99 -0.87
N MET A 190 -15.87 -7.80 -2.16
CA MET A 190 -15.92 -6.49 -2.82
C MET A 190 -17.34 -5.91 -2.99
N THR A 191 -18.41 -6.71 -2.82
CA THR A 191 -19.78 -6.22 -3.05
C THR A 191 -20.14 -5.07 -2.11
N VAL A 192 -19.71 -5.14 -0.84
CA VAL A 192 -19.95 -4.05 0.13
C VAL A 192 -19.19 -2.79 -0.26
N ILE A 193 -17.93 -2.92 -0.71
CA ILE A 193 -17.13 -1.80 -1.21
C ILE A 193 -17.81 -1.13 -2.41
N VAL A 194 -18.30 -1.92 -3.37
CA VAL A 194 -19.05 -1.39 -4.53
C VAL A 194 -20.31 -0.66 -4.08
N MET A 195 -21.06 -1.20 -3.11
CA MET A 195 -22.25 -0.54 -2.57
C MET A 195 -21.92 0.77 -1.84
N MET A 196 -20.84 0.79 -1.07
CA MET A 196 -20.34 1.98 -0.37
C MET A 196 -19.93 3.06 -1.37
N LEU A 197 -19.16 2.71 -2.41
CA LEU A 197 -18.80 3.64 -3.47
C LEU A 197 -20.04 4.14 -4.21
N ARG A 198 -20.96 3.24 -4.60
CA ARG A 198 -22.20 3.63 -5.30
C ARG A 198 -23.03 4.64 -4.52
N GLY A 199 -23.03 4.55 -3.19
CA GLY A 199 -23.83 5.40 -2.32
C GLY A 199 -25.33 5.11 -2.43
N ARG A 200 -26.16 6.03 -1.91
CA ARG A 200 -27.61 5.87 -1.85
C ARG A 200 -28.26 6.07 -3.23
N ARG A 201 -29.05 5.10 -3.69
CA ARG A 201 -29.82 5.23 -4.94
C ARG A 201 -30.85 6.36 -4.85
N GLY A 202 -31.00 7.14 -5.93
CA GLY A 202 -32.05 8.16 -6.08
C GLY A 202 -31.68 9.59 -5.65
N THR A 203 -30.46 9.84 -5.16
CA THR A 203 -29.93 11.20 -5.01
C THR A 203 -29.36 11.68 -6.35
N LYS A 204 -29.82 12.83 -6.84
CA LYS A 204 -29.66 13.22 -8.25
C LYS A 204 -28.23 13.44 -8.74
N GLU A 205 -27.24 13.67 -7.89
CA GLU A 205 -25.86 13.89 -8.32
C GLU A 205 -24.89 13.29 -7.29
N ARG A 206 -24.22 12.19 -7.63
CA ARG A 206 -23.00 11.78 -6.91
C ARG A 206 -21.90 12.74 -7.32
N SER A 207 -21.24 13.38 -6.36
CA SER A 207 -20.28 14.46 -6.63
C SER A 207 -18.87 13.98 -6.99
N GLY A 208 -18.60 12.67 -7.00
CA GLY A 208 -17.31 12.13 -7.45
C GLY A 208 -17.11 10.64 -7.18
N PRO A 209 -15.95 10.08 -7.56
CA PRO A 209 -15.70 8.64 -7.59
C PRO A 209 -15.29 8.05 -6.23
N PHE A 210 -15.10 8.88 -5.20
CA PHE A 210 -14.57 8.48 -3.90
C PHE A 210 -15.68 8.06 -2.93
N PHE A 211 -15.30 7.42 -1.81
CA PHE A 211 -16.25 7.05 -0.75
C PHE A 211 -16.95 8.27 -0.13
N GLU A 212 -16.23 9.39 0.00
CA GLU A 212 -16.76 10.66 0.53
C GLU A 212 -17.24 11.62 -0.58
N GLY A 213 -17.47 11.09 -1.79
CA GLY A 213 -18.00 11.86 -2.92
C GLY A 213 -16.90 12.47 -3.79
N ALA A 214 -16.79 13.80 -3.79
CA ALA A 214 -15.87 14.55 -4.66
C ALA A 214 -14.42 14.55 -4.19
N THR A 215 -14.20 14.43 -2.88
CA THR A 215 -12.88 14.56 -2.27
C THR A 215 -12.33 13.16 -1.95
N PRO A 216 -11.10 12.83 -2.37
CA PRO A 216 -10.45 11.58 -1.99
C PRO A 216 -10.10 11.58 -0.50
N GLY A 217 -10.07 10.40 0.10
CA GLY A 217 -9.56 10.17 1.43
C GLY A 217 -8.70 8.91 1.52
N TYR A 218 -8.15 8.68 2.71
CA TYR A 218 -7.27 7.52 2.94
C TYR A 218 -7.99 6.18 2.68
N ALA A 219 -9.30 6.12 2.92
CA ALA A 219 -10.13 4.94 2.62
C ALA A 219 -10.09 4.55 1.14
N ASP A 220 -10.07 5.52 0.22
CA ASP A 220 -9.93 5.28 -1.21
C ASP A 220 -8.56 4.65 -1.53
N PHE A 221 -7.51 5.17 -0.91
CA PHE A 221 -6.13 4.69 -1.12
C PHE A 221 -5.95 3.24 -0.66
N LEU A 222 -6.66 2.82 0.39
CA LEU A 222 -6.64 1.42 0.86
C LEU A 222 -7.14 0.44 -0.21
N VAL A 223 -8.20 0.80 -0.93
CA VAL A 223 -8.74 -0.03 -2.02
C VAL A 223 -7.81 0.01 -3.22
N VAL A 224 -7.42 1.21 -3.67
CA VAL A 224 -6.61 1.38 -4.88
C VAL A 224 -5.22 0.75 -4.73
N ALA A 225 -4.61 0.81 -3.55
CA ALA A 225 -3.31 0.16 -3.33
C ALA A 225 -3.37 -1.37 -3.50
N VAL A 226 -4.49 -2.01 -3.13
CA VAL A 226 -4.70 -3.45 -3.36
C VAL A 226 -4.95 -3.73 -4.84
N LEU A 227 -5.73 -2.90 -5.53
CA LEU A 227 -5.90 -3.02 -6.98
C LEU A 227 -4.57 -2.88 -7.72
N ALA A 228 -3.71 -1.96 -7.29
CA ALA A 228 -2.40 -1.75 -7.89
C ALA A 228 -1.50 -2.99 -7.72
N TRP A 229 -1.58 -3.64 -6.56
CA TRP A 229 -0.90 -4.92 -6.32
C TRP A 229 -1.40 -6.02 -7.25
N PHE A 230 -2.71 -6.13 -7.44
CA PHE A 230 -3.30 -7.09 -8.40
C PHE A 230 -2.83 -6.79 -9.82
N GLU A 231 -2.83 -5.52 -10.23
CA GLU A 231 -2.42 -5.14 -11.59
C GLU A 231 -1.00 -5.60 -11.92
N ARG A 232 -0.08 -5.51 -10.95
CA ARG A 232 1.34 -5.82 -11.12
C ARG A 232 1.63 -7.31 -11.06
N ALA A 233 0.82 -8.06 -10.31
CA ALA A 233 1.02 -9.50 -10.12
C ALA A 233 0.17 -10.38 -11.05
N ASP A 234 -1.08 -10.00 -11.30
CA ASP A 234 -2.05 -10.78 -12.07
C ASP A 234 -3.12 -9.86 -12.69
N ARG A 235 -2.86 -9.40 -13.92
CA ARG A 235 -3.77 -8.49 -14.64
C ARG A 235 -5.17 -9.07 -14.87
N SER A 236 -5.33 -10.40 -14.89
CA SER A 236 -6.64 -11.03 -15.02
C SER A 236 -7.47 -10.81 -13.75
N ILE A 237 -6.87 -11.06 -12.57
CA ILE A 237 -7.54 -10.77 -11.28
C ILE A 237 -7.83 -9.29 -11.13
N TRP A 238 -6.90 -8.42 -11.53
CA TRP A 238 -7.14 -6.97 -11.54
C TRP A 238 -8.34 -6.59 -12.40
N ALA A 239 -8.43 -7.10 -13.64
CA ALA A 239 -9.55 -6.82 -14.53
C ALA A 239 -10.89 -7.29 -13.94
N GLU A 240 -10.90 -8.46 -13.30
CA GLU A 240 -12.08 -9.00 -12.61
C GLU A 240 -12.57 -8.11 -11.46
N MET A 241 -11.65 -7.51 -10.69
CA MET A 241 -12.00 -6.59 -9.61
C MET A 241 -12.42 -5.22 -10.15
N LEU A 242 -11.72 -4.72 -11.16
CA LEU A 242 -11.99 -3.42 -11.78
C LEU A 242 -13.37 -3.39 -12.48
N GLY A 243 -13.80 -4.53 -13.03
CA GLY A 243 -15.09 -4.70 -13.69
C GLY A 243 -16.28 -4.88 -12.75
N LEU A 244 -16.09 -4.79 -11.42
CA LEU A 244 -17.19 -4.91 -10.47
C LEU A 244 -18.05 -3.65 -10.41
N GLY A 245 -19.36 -3.87 -10.25
CA GLY A 245 -20.35 -2.80 -10.23
C GLY A 245 -20.71 -2.32 -11.64
N ASP A 246 -21.23 -1.10 -11.71
CA ASP A 246 -21.60 -0.41 -12.94
C ASP A 246 -20.52 0.60 -13.37
N GLY A 247 -19.28 0.40 -12.88
CA GLY A 247 -18.11 1.25 -13.14
C GLY A 247 -17.54 1.97 -11.92
N GLU A 248 -18.07 1.76 -10.72
CA GLU A 248 -17.62 2.48 -9.52
C GLU A 248 -16.15 2.20 -9.18
N VAL A 249 -15.73 0.93 -9.23
CA VAL A 249 -14.33 0.54 -8.94
C VAL A 249 -13.37 1.10 -9.99
N LYS A 250 -13.78 1.07 -11.26
CA LYS A 250 -13.02 1.64 -12.36
C LYS A 250 -12.84 3.15 -12.21
N ALA A 251 -13.91 3.88 -11.90
CA ALA A 251 -13.84 5.33 -11.70
C ALA A 251 -12.94 5.70 -10.51
N LEU A 252 -12.98 4.93 -9.42
CA LEU A 252 -12.08 5.10 -8.27
C LEU A 252 -10.62 4.90 -8.67
N TRP A 253 -10.31 3.81 -9.39
CA TRP A 253 -8.98 3.50 -9.89
C TRP A 253 -8.42 4.63 -10.77
N GLU A 254 -9.18 5.05 -11.78
CA GLU A 254 -8.76 6.08 -12.73
C GLU A 254 -8.50 7.42 -12.03
N ALA A 255 -9.36 7.80 -11.07
CA ALA A 255 -9.20 9.03 -10.31
C ALA A 255 -7.95 9.04 -9.41
N CYS A 256 -7.53 7.86 -8.92
CA CYS A 256 -6.37 7.72 -8.05
C CYS A 256 -5.06 7.44 -8.77
N LEU A 257 -5.12 7.06 -10.06
CA LEU A 257 -3.95 6.61 -10.82
C LEU A 257 -2.76 7.58 -10.78
N PRO A 258 -2.94 8.93 -10.88
CA PRO A 258 -1.83 9.86 -10.76
C PRO A 258 -1.07 9.76 -9.42
N TRP A 259 -1.75 9.43 -8.32
CA TRP A 259 -1.11 9.29 -7.01
C TRP A 259 -0.49 7.90 -6.79
N VAL A 260 -0.98 6.88 -7.51
CA VAL A 260 -0.33 5.57 -7.54
C VAL A 260 0.98 5.65 -8.31
N GLU A 261 0.96 6.34 -9.45
CA GLU A 261 2.10 6.41 -10.38
C GLU A 261 3.13 7.49 -10.02
N GLY A 262 2.73 8.51 -9.25
CA GLY A 262 3.62 9.60 -8.84
C GLY A 262 4.89 9.10 -8.15
N GLN A 263 6.02 9.67 -8.55
CA GLN A 263 7.35 9.31 -8.07
C GLN A 263 8.01 10.50 -7.36
N GLY A 264 8.74 10.21 -6.29
CA GLY A 264 9.67 11.14 -5.67
C GLY A 264 11.03 11.13 -6.37
N GLU A 265 11.95 11.97 -5.90
CA GLU A 265 13.33 11.95 -6.36
C GLU A 265 14.02 10.66 -5.89
N GLU A 266 14.53 9.86 -6.83
CA GLU A 266 15.13 8.58 -6.50
C GLU A 266 16.57 8.73 -5.98
N MET A 267 16.87 8.05 -4.87
CA MET A 267 18.20 7.94 -4.28
C MET A 267 18.66 6.48 -4.28
N SER A 268 19.97 6.27 -4.41
CA SER A 268 20.54 4.91 -4.40
C SER A 268 20.37 4.25 -3.02
N ASP A 269 20.17 2.93 -2.99
CA ASP A 269 20.19 2.18 -1.74
C ASP A 269 21.59 2.10 -1.11
N GLU A 270 22.63 2.40 -1.88
CA GLU A 270 24.02 2.54 -1.41
C GLU A 270 24.25 3.77 -0.52
N GLU A 271 23.34 4.76 -0.56
CA GLU A 271 23.40 5.95 0.29
C GLU A 271 22.99 5.66 1.74
N TRP A 272 22.44 4.47 2.00
CA TRP A 272 22.00 4.05 3.32
C TRP A 272 22.93 3.00 3.93
N VAL A 273 23.26 3.17 5.20
CA VAL A 273 24.03 2.18 5.96
C VAL A 273 23.10 1.03 6.34
N ILE A 274 23.30 -0.12 5.70
CA ILE A 274 22.56 -1.36 5.97
C ILE A 274 23.53 -2.37 6.58
N PRO A 275 23.47 -2.62 7.89
CA PRO A 275 24.27 -3.67 8.51
C PRO A 275 23.93 -5.02 7.88
N ARG A 276 24.95 -5.80 7.51
CA ARG A 276 24.78 -7.15 6.95
C ARG A 276 25.00 -8.22 8.02
#